data_AF-A0A4Z0QCV5-F1
#
_entry.id   AF-A0A4Z0QCV5-F1
#
_cell.length_a   1.000
_cell.length_b   1.000
_cell.length_c   1.000
_cell.angle_alpha   90.00
_cell.angle_beta   90.00
_cell.angle_gamma   90.00
#
_symmetry.space_group_name_H-M   'P 1'
#
loop_
_entity.id
_entity.type
_entity.pdbx_description
1 polymer ?
#
loop_
_entity_poly.entity_id
_entity_poly.type
_entity_poly.pdbx_seq_one_letter_code
_entity_poly.pdbx_strand_id
1 'polypeptide(L)'
;LKQQAKNNHAWCPFHNEKTPSFTVNGEKQFYHCFGCGAHGNAIDFLMNYDKLEFVETVEVLAALQNLEMPEEAGSGVRLGGRLARPSRG
;
A
#
# COMPACT_ATOMS: atom_id res chain seq x y z
N LEU A 1 -7.09 0.71 32.54
CA LEU A 1 -8.19 0.93 31.57
C LEU A 1 -7.89 0.07 30.34
N LYS A 2 -8.73 -0.93 30.02
CA LYS A 2 -8.56 -1.73 28.79
C LYS A 2 -9.06 -0.90 27.62
N GLN A 3 -8.17 -0.44 26.75
CA GLN A 3 -8.57 0.16 25.48
C GLN A 3 -9.23 -0.94 24.65
N GLN A 4 -10.54 -0.81 24.46
CA GLN A 4 -11.32 -1.78 23.72
C GLN A 4 -11.13 -1.44 22.24
N ALA A 5 -10.41 -2.31 21.52
CA ALA A 5 -10.10 -2.13 20.11
C ALA A 5 -11.36 -1.74 19.35
N LYS A 6 -11.39 -0.50 18.84
CA LYS A 6 -12.53 0.04 18.11
C LYS A 6 -12.56 -0.60 16.73
N ASN A 7 -13.34 -1.66 16.61
CA ASN A 7 -13.63 -2.26 15.32
C ASN A 7 -14.70 -1.40 14.62
N ASN A 8 -14.41 -0.95 13.40
CA ASN A 8 -15.38 -0.23 12.58
C ASN A 8 -16.06 -1.22 11.63
N HIS A 9 -17.39 -1.14 11.53
CA HIS A 9 -18.20 -2.00 10.66
C HIS A 9 -18.71 -1.21 9.44
N ALA A 10 -18.64 -1.80 8.26
CA ALA A 10 -19.07 -1.19 7.00
C ALA A 10 -19.63 -2.22 6.01
N TRP A 11 -20.11 -1.73 4.88
CA TRP A 11 -20.48 -2.55 3.73
C TRP A 11 -19.21 -2.97 2.99
N CYS A 12 -19.14 -4.24 2.58
CA CYS A 12 -18.00 -4.72 1.84
C CYS A 12 -17.92 -4.06 0.45
N PRO A 13 -16.78 -3.45 0.08
CA PRO A 13 -16.58 -2.91 -1.26
C PRO A 13 -16.28 -4.00 -2.31
N PHE A 14 -15.90 -5.20 -1.88
CA PHE A 14 -15.45 -6.29 -2.78
C PHE A 14 -16.59 -7.20 -3.28
N HIS A 15 -17.76 -7.13 -2.65
CA HIS A 15 -18.93 -7.92 -3.08
C HIS A 15 -20.23 -7.24 -2.64
N ASN A 16 -21.29 -7.48 -3.39
CA ASN A 16 -22.58 -6.87 -3.12
C ASN A 16 -23.37 -7.67 -2.06
N GLU A 17 -23.34 -7.19 -0.81
CA GLU A 17 -24.07 -7.77 0.33
C GLU A 17 -25.27 -6.92 0.76
N LYS A 18 -26.17 -7.51 1.59
CA LYS A 18 -27.36 -6.83 2.15
C LYS A 18 -27.20 -6.41 3.61
N THR A 19 -26.12 -6.81 4.26
CA THR A 19 -25.83 -6.54 5.67
C THR A 19 -24.36 -6.14 5.79
N PRO A 20 -23.99 -5.19 6.65
CA PRO A 20 -22.58 -4.80 6.81
C PRO A 20 -21.77 -5.96 7.42
N SER A 21 -20.87 -6.58 6.65
CA SER A 21 -20.01 -7.66 7.14
C SER A 21 -18.52 -7.32 7.09
N PHE A 22 -18.17 -6.12 6.62
CA PHE A 22 -16.79 -5.64 6.56
C PHE A 22 -16.37 -5.04 7.91
N THR A 23 -15.25 -5.51 8.46
CA THR A 23 -14.73 -5.04 9.75
C THR A 23 -13.28 -4.57 9.60
N VAL A 24 -12.97 -3.40 10.17
CA VAL A 24 -11.62 -2.82 10.19
C VAL A 24 -11.18 -2.64 11.63
N ASN A 25 -9.96 -3.07 11.93
CA ASN A 25 -9.31 -2.84 13.22
C ASN A 25 -8.10 -1.93 13.05
N GLY A 26 -8.20 -0.68 13.51
CA GLY A 26 -7.11 0.29 13.42
C GLY A 26 -5.95 0.05 14.39
N GLU A 27 -6.14 -0.70 15.48
CA GLU A 27 -5.04 -1.02 16.39
C GLU A 27 -4.17 -2.15 15.85
N LYS A 28 -4.80 -3.15 15.25
CA LYS A 28 -4.15 -4.33 14.66
C LYS A 28 -3.86 -4.16 13.17
N GLN A 29 -4.27 -3.04 12.56
CA GLN A 29 -4.02 -2.67 11.16
C GLN A 29 -4.44 -3.76 10.15
N PHE A 30 -5.63 -4.35 10.35
CA PHE A 30 -6.18 -5.33 9.41
C PHE A 30 -7.66 -5.06 9.11
N TYR A 31 -8.11 -5.59 7.98
CA TYR A 31 -9.52 -5.69 7.63
C TYR A 31 -9.92 -7.15 7.41
N HIS A 32 -11.19 -7.45 7.61
CA HIS A 32 -11.78 -8.74 7.29
C HIS A 32 -13.25 -8.59 6.93
N CYS A 33 -13.67 -9.22 5.84
CA CYS A 33 -15.04 -9.33 5.41
C CYS A 33 -15.57 -10.72 5.72
N PHE A 34 -16.58 -10.83 6.58
CA PHE A 34 -17.17 -12.13 6.93
C PHE A 34 -18.06 -12.72 5.82
N GLY A 35 -18.55 -11.90 4.88
CA GLY A 35 -19.36 -12.35 3.74
C GLY A 35 -18.55 -13.04 2.63
N CYS A 36 -17.50 -12.39 2.12
CA CYS A 36 -16.70 -12.91 1.00
C CYS A 36 -15.33 -13.48 1.37
N GLY A 37 -14.87 -13.29 2.61
CA GLY A 37 -13.55 -13.73 3.07
C GLY A 37 -12.39 -12.82 2.66
N ALA A 38 -12.66 -11.66 2.04
CA ALA A 38 -11.63 -10.66 1.76
C ALA A 38 -10.98 -10.19 3.07
N HIS A 39 -9.66 -10.20 3.14
CA HIS A 39 -8.89 -9.86 4.33
C HIS A 39 -7.51 -9.36 3.93
N GLY A 40 -6.86 -8.63 4.83
CA GLY A 40 -5.51 -8.13 4.62
C GLY A 40 -5.23 -6.88 5.42
N ASN A 41 -4.16 -6.18 5.03
CA ASN A 41 -3.77 -4.88 5.58
C ASN A 41 -4.23 -3.72 4.68
N ALA A 42 -3.79 -2.49 4.98
CA ALA A 42 -4.13 -1.31 4.20
C ALA A 42 -3.62 -1.35 2.74
N ILE A 43 -2.45 -1.95 2.50
CA ILE A 43 -1.87 -2.13 1.16
C ILE A 43 -2.73 -3.13 0.38
N ASP A 44 -3.01 -4.31 0.96
CA ASP A 44 -3.83 -5.34 0.33
C ASP A 44 -5.22 -4.80 -0.03
N PHE A 45 -5.78 -3.94 0.83
CA PHE A 45 -7.06 -3.29 0.56
C PHE A 45 -7.01 -2.44 -0.71
N LEU A 46 -6.05 -1.51 -0.79
CA LEU A 46 -5.92 -0.60 -1.94
C LEU A 46 -5.58 -1.34 -3.23
N MET A 47 -4.66 -2.31 -3.18
CA MET A 47 -4.35 -3.15 -4.34
C MET A 47 -5.60 -3.85 -4.88
N ASN A 48 -6.42 -4.44 -4.00
CA ASN A 48 -7.60 -5.18 -4.43
C ASN A 48 -8.77 -4.27 -4.83
N TYR A 49 -8.89 -3.10 -4.21
CA TYR A 49 -10.00 -2.17 -4.40
C TYR A 49 -9.77 -1.30 -5.64
N ASP A 50 -8.62 -0.64 -5.72
CA ASP A 50 -8.25 0.26 -6.82
C ASP A 50 -7.52 -0.45 -7.96
N LYS A 51 -7.26 -1.76 -7.83
CA LYS A 51 -6.54 -2.58 -8.83
C LYS A 51 -5.14 -2.05 -9.14
N LEU A 52 -4.48 -1.53 -8.11
CA LEU A 52 -3.14 -1.00 -8.18
C LEU A 52 -2.10 -2.10 -7.97
N GLU A 53 -0.94 -1.93 -8.62
CA GLU A 53 0.25 -2.72 -8.31
C GLU A 53 0.84 -2.29 -6.96
N PHE A 54 1.75 -3.10 -6.41
CA PHE A 54 2.33 -2.85 -5.08
C PHE A 54 3.05 -1.49 -5.00
N VAL A 55 3.87 -1.16 -6.00
CA VAL A 55 4.64 0.10 -6.03
C VAL A 55 3.69 1.30 -6.08
N GLU A 56 2.71 1.27 -6.98
CA GLU A 56 1.70 2.31 -7.12
C GLU A 56 0.92 2.51 -5.81
N THR A 57 0.57 1.40 -5.13
CA THR A 57 -0.12 1.46 -3.84
C THR A 57 0.73 2.13 -2.76
N VAL A 58 2.04 1.82 -2.71
CA VAL A 58 2.96 2.44 -1.75
C VAL A 58 3.14 3.93 -2.06
N GLU A 59 3.22 4.32 -3.33
CA GLU A 59 3.29 5.73 -3.75
C GLU A 59 2.04 6.51 -3.32
N VAL A 60 0.84 5.94 -3.51
CA VAL A 60 -0.42 6.54 -3.05
C VAL A 60 -0.42 6.70 -1.53
N LEU A 61 -0.01 5.67 -0.79
CA LEU A 61 0.07 5.74 0.67
C LEU A 61 1.09 6.78 1.15
N ALA A 62 2.24 6.87 0.50
CA ALA A 62 3.26 7.86 0.82
C ALA A 62 2.75 9.29 0.56
N ALA A 63 2.10 9.52 -0.58
CA ALA A 63 1.48 10.81 -0.91
C ALA A 63 0.42 11.21 0.12
N LEU A 64 -0.43 10.28 0.57
CA LEU A 64 -1.42 10.53 1.62
C LEU A 64 -0.80 10.92 2.97
N GLN A 65 0.41 10.43 3.26
CA GLN A 65 1.15 10.75 4.48
C GLN A 65 2.17 11.88 4.32
N ASN A 66 2.23 12.53 3.14
CA ASN A 66 3.28 13.50 2.78
C ASN A 66 4.70 12.95 3.01
N LEU A 67 4.90 11.67 2.73
CA LEU A 67 6.21 11.02 2.76
C LEU A 67 6.84 11.08 1.37
N GLU A 68 8.13 11.40 1.32
CA GLU A 68 8.92 11.37 0.10
C GLU A 68 9.31 9.91 -0.20
N MET A 69 8.94 9.44 -1.40
CA MET A 69 9.36 8.11 -1.86
C MET A 69 10.82 8.18 -2.32
N PRO A 70 11.67 7.25 -1.87
CA PRO A 70 13.03 7.19 -2.39
C PRO A 70 12.96 6.95 -3.90
N GLU A 71 13.53 7.85 -4.68
CA GLU A 71 13.78 7.57 -6.08
C GLU A 71 14.68 6.34 -6.14
N GLU A 72 14.39 5.41 -7.04
CA GLU A 72 15.29 4.33 -7.42
C GLU A 72 16.61 4.98 -7.85
N ALA A 73 17.53 5.18 -6.90
CA ALA A 73 18.86 5.70 -7.16
C ALA A 73 19.49 4.66 -8.06
N GLY A 74 19.45 4.97 -9.38
CA GLY A 74 19.53 3.99 -10.44
C GLY A 74 20.52 2.90 -10.08
N SER A 75 20.04 1.65 -10.08
CA SER A 75 20.87 0.47 -10.22
C SER A 75 21.87 0.79 -11.33
N GLY A 76 23.04 1.24 -10.90
CA GLY A 76 24.14 1.66 -11.74
C GLY A 76 24.73 0.40 -12.30
N VAL A 77 24.02 -0.21 -13.22
CA VAL A 77 24.56 -1.14 -14.17
C VAL A 77 25.56 -0.33 -14.99
N ARG A 78 26.80 -0.30 -14.49
CA ARG A 78 27.97 0.12 -15.24
C ARG A 78 28.25 -0.94 -16.30
N LEU A 79 27.37 -1.05 -17.30
CA LEU A 79 27.74 -1.72 -18.53
C LEU A 79 28.56 -0.75 -19.36
N GLY A 80 29.81 -1.14 -19.56
CA GLY A 80 30.90 -0.32 -20.06
C GLY A 80 30.56 0.53 -21.27
N GLY A 81 30.86 1.82 -21.15
CA GLY A 81 30.86 2.78 -22.24
C GLY A 81 31.94 3.82 -21.98
N ARG A 82 33.06 3.69 -22.69
CA ARG A 82 34.17 4.64 -22.72
C ARG A 82 33.67 6.07 -22.92
N LEU A 83 33.81 6.94 -21.92
CA LEU A 83 33.94 8.37 -22.16
C LEU A 83 35.17 8.87 -21.41
N ALA A 84 36.19 9.20 -22.20
CA ALA A 84 37.46 9.71 -21.77
C ALA A 84 37.30 10.99 -20.93
N ARG A 85 37.93 11.03 -19.76
CA ARG A 85 38.23 12.28 -19.06
C ARG A 85 39.37 12.98 -19.82
N PRO A 86 39.22 14.20 -20.34
CA PRO A 86 40.38 14.96 -20.76
C PRO A 86 41.14 15.42 -19.50
N SER A 87 42.44 15.19 -19.56
CA SER A 87 43.45 15.55 -18.57
C SER A 87 43.48 17.06 -18.35
N ARG A 88 43.75 17.44 -17.10
CA ARG A 88 44.03 18.80 -16.66
C ARG A 88 45.09 19.47 -17.55
N GLY A 89 44.87 20.73 -17.89
CA GLY A 89 45.87 21.71 -18.32
C GLY A 89 45.65 22.98 -17.52
#